data_AF-A0A661GIB2-F1
#
_entry.id   AF-A0A661GIB2-F1
#
_cell.length_a   1.000
_cell.length_b   1.000
_cell.length_c   1.000
_cell.angle_alpha   90.00
_cell.angle_beta   90.00
_cell.angle_gamma   90.00
#
_symmetry.space_group_name_H-M   'P 1'
#
loop_
_entity.id
_entity.type
_entity.pdbx_description
1 polymer ?
#
loop_
_entity_poly.entity_id
_entity_poly.type
_entity_poly.pdbx_seq_one_letter_code
_entity_poly.pdbx_strand_id
1 'polypeptide(L)'
;MRYSLKQVRVFLKVAHYENISKAALDLAMSQSAVSSALSDFERHYDMQLFDRKGKKLQLNELGRALRPQAQALFEQAQAFEQRLQQQD
;
A
#
# COMPACT_ATOMS: atom_id res chain seq x y z
N MET A 1 11.89 -9.73 -5.24
CA MET A 1 10.49 -9.41 -5.61
C MET A 1 10.47 -8.13 -6.41
N ARG A 2 9.51 -7.97 -7.32
CA ARG A 2 9.36 -6.77 -8.16
C ARG A 2 8.58 -5.64 -7.45
N TYR A 3 8.06 -5.91 -6.25
CA TYR A 3 7.50 -4.93 -5.32
C TYR A 3 8.29 -4.93 -3.99
N SER A 4 8.10 -3.88 -3.19
CA SER A 4 8.64 -3.75 -1.83
C SER A 4 7.53 -3.78 -0.77
N LEU A 5 7.87 -4.16 0.47
CA LEU A 5 6.93 -4.06 1.61
C LEU A 5 6.47 -2.62 1.86
N LYS A 6 7.29 -1.62 1.52
CA LYS A 6 6.91 -0.20 1.55
C LYS A 6 5.75 0.09 0.58
N GLN A 7 5.81 -0.43 -0.65
CA GLN A 7 4.73 -0.28 -1.63
C GLN A 7 3.46 -1.00 -1.21
N VAL A 8 3.58 -2.21 -0.64
CA VAL A 8 2.43 -2.94 -0.07
C VAL A 8 1.78 -2.14 1.07
N ARG A 9 2.58 -1.57 1.98
CA ARG A 9 2.11 -0.70 3.05
C ARG A 9 1.42 0.55 2.53
N VAL A 10 2.00 1.20 1.51
CA VAL A 10 1.41 2.36 0.82
C VAL A 10 0.05 2.01 0.24
N PHE A 11 -0.05 0.91 -0.52
CA PHE A 11 -1.30 0.40 -1.08
C PHE A 11 -2.37 0.22 0.00
N LEU A 12 -2.04 -0.47 1.10
CA LEU A 12 -2.98 -0.73 2.19
C LEU A 12 -3.46 0.56 2.89
N LYS A 13 -2.55 1.51 3.15
CA LYS A 13 -2.91 2.78 3.79
C LYS A 13 -3.74 3.68 2.88
N VAL A 14 -3.40 3.75 1.59
CA VAL A 14 -4.20 4.50 0.61
C VAL A 14 -5.59 3.87 0.45
N ALA A 15 -5.69 2.54 0.44
CA ALA A 15 -6.97 1.82 0.45
C ALA A 15 -7.81 2.06 1.70
N HIS A 16 -7.17 2.24 2.86
CA HIS A 16 -7.85 2.54 4.12
C HIS A 16 -8.41 3.96 4.15
N TYR A 17 -7.62 4.96 3.73
CA TYR A 17 -8.03 6.36 3.83
C TYR A 17 -8.81 6.88 2.61
N GLU A 18 -8.76 6.19 1.48
CA GLU A 18 -9.27 6.66 0.17
C GLU A 18 -8.71 8.04 -0.23
N ASN A 19 -7.52 8.39 0.30
CA ASN A 19 -6.94 9.72 0.21
C ASN A 19 -5.41 9.66 0.37
N ILE A 20 -4.67 10.11 -0.65
CA ILE A 20 -3.20 10.12 -0.66
C ILE A 20 -2.63 11.01 0.45
N SER A 21 -3.20 12.20 0.68
CA SER A 21 -2.70 13.14 1.68
C SER A 21 -2.81 12.57 3.09
N LYS A 22 -3.93 11.93 3.43
CA LYS A 22 -4.13 11.26 4.73
C LYS A 22 -3.19 10.07 4.89
N ALA A 23 -3.04 9.24 3.85
CA ALA A 23 -2.11 8.11 3.87
C ALA A 23 -0.65 8.58 4.04
N ALA A 24 -0.26 9.67 3.39
CA ALA A 24 1.08 10.25 3.52
C ALA A 24 1.38 10.72 4.94
N LEU A 25 0.41 11.39 5.58
CA LEU A 25 0.52 11.80 6.99
C LEU A 25 0.72 10.60 7.92
N ASP A 26 -0.12 9.56 7.79
CA ASP A 26 -0.04 8.35 8.62
C ASP A 26 1.27 7.56 8.38
N LEU A 27 1.78 7.58 7.15
CA LEU A 27 3.04 6.92 6.79
C LEU A 27 4.30 7.72 7.12
N ALA A 28 4.17 8.95 7.63
CA ALA A 28 5.26 9.92 7.77
C ALA A 28 6.07 10.09 6.45
N MET A 29 5.36 10.21 5.32
CA MET A 29 5.91 10.36 3.98
C MET A 29 5.38 11.62 3.30
N SER A 30 6.08 12.12 2.27
CA SER A 30 5.50 13.15 1.39
C SER A 30 4.39 12.57 0.51
N GLN A 31 3.45 13.42 0.08
CA GLN A 31 2.38 12.99 -0.84
C GLN A 31 2.94 12.49 -2.17
N SER A 32 4.01 13.11 -2.68
CA SER A 32 4.71 12.66 -3.88
C SER A 32 5.33 11.28 -3.70
N ALA A 33 5.94 10.99 -2.56
CA ALA A 33 6.52 9.67 -2.28
C ALA A 33 5.45 8.57 -2.21
N VAL A 34 4.28 8.85 -1.63
CA VAL A 34 3.13 7.92 -1.64
C VAL A 34 2.60 7.71 -3.04
N SER A 35 2.40 8.79 -3.80
CA SER A 35 1.90 8.71 -5.18
C SER A 35 2.85 7.96 -6.10
N SER A 36 4.16 8.20 -6.01
CA SER A 36 5.17 7.48 -6.80
C SER A 36 5.24 6.02 -6.42
N ALA A 37 5.29 5.69 -5.12
CA ALA A 37 5.31 4.30 -4.67
C ALA A 37 4.09 3.51 -5.18
N LEU A 38 2.91 4.13 -5.18
CA LEU A 38 1.69 3.51 -5.70
C LEU A 38 1.73 3.37 -7.23
N SER A 39 2.11 4.43 -7.94
CA SER A 39 2.18 4.43 -9.41
C SER A 39 3.21 3.42 -9.93
N ASP A 40 4.36 3.30 -9.25
CA ASP A 40 5.39 2.32 -9.58
C ASP A 40 4.91 0.89 -9.32
N PHE A 41 4.14 0.68 -8.25
CA PHE A 41 3.56 -0.63 -7.94
C PHE A 41 2.54 -1.05 -9.00
N GLU A 42 1.69 -0.14 -9.45
CA GLU A 42 0.74 -0.34 -10.54
C GLU A 42 1.45 -0.58 -11.89
N ARG A 43 2.44 0.27 -12.22
CA ARG A 43 3.19 0.22 -13.48
C ARG A 43 3.97 -1.09 -13.66
N HIS A 44 4.54 -1.63 -12.58
CA HIS A 44 5.39 -2.82 -12.68
C HIS A 44 4.61 -4.05 -13.17
N TYR A 45 3.30 -4.07 -12.96
CA TYR A 45 2.42 -5.18 -13.34
C TYR A 45 1.39 -4.78 -14.39
N ASP A 46 1.52 -3.59 -15.00
CA ASP A 46 0.59 -3.02 -15.97
C ASP A 46 -0.88 -3.10 -15.51
N MET A 47 -1.12 -2.69 -14.26
CA MET A 47 -2.43 -2.79 -13.63
C MET A 47 -2.81 -1.47 -12.96
N GLN A 48 -4.11 -1.22 -12.83
CA GLN A 48 -4.65 -0.21 -11.91
C GLN A 48 -5.26 -0.92 -10.71
N LEU A 49 -5.01 -0.39 -9.52
CA LEU A 49 -5.62 -0.86 -8.27
C LEU A 49 -6.65 0.15 -7.75
N PHE A 50 -6.59 1.39 -8.21
CA PHE A 50 -7.47 2.47 -7.80
C PHE A 50 -8.11 3.21 -8.97
N ASP A 51 -9.39 3.54 -8.80
CA ASP A 51 -10.12 4.47 -9.64
C ASP A 51 -10.18 5.86 -8.98
N ARG A 52 -10.10 6.91 -9.80
CA ARG A 52 -10.35 8.29 -9.37
C ARG A 52 -11.82 8.63 -9.59
N LYS A 53 -12.57 8.79 -8.50
CA LYS A 53 -13.96 9.27 -8.52
C LYS A 53 -14.04 10.65 -7.87
N GLY A 54 -13.93 11.69 -8.70
CA GLY A 54 -13.85 13.07 -8.26
C GLY A 54 -12.58 13.33 -7.43
N LYS A 55 -12.75 13.71 -6.15
CA LYS A 55 -11.63 13.97 -5.21
C LYS A 55 -11.21 12.73 -4.40
N LYS A 56 -11.89 11.59 -4.56
CA LYS A 56 -11.60 10.35 -3.82
C LYS A 56 -10.88 9.34 -4.69
N LEU A 57 -10.00 8.59 -4.04
CA LEU A 57 -9.29 7.47 -4.64
C LEU A 57 -9.85 6.18 -4.05
N GLN A 58 -10.51 5.35 -4.86
CA GLN A 58 -11.19 4.14 -4.38
C GLN A 58 -10.58 2.92 -5.04
N LEU A 59 -10.51 1.80 -4.32
CA LEU A 59 -10.08 0.54 -4.94
C LEU A 59 -11.01 0.19 -6.10
N ASN A 60 -10.43 -0.28 -7.20
CA ASN A 60 -11.20 -0.94 -8.26
C ASN A 60 -11.40 -2.44 -7.92
N GLU A 61 -11.92 -3.22 -8.86
CA GLU A 61 -12.18 -4.65 -8.63
C GLU A 61 -10.91 -5.44 -8.30
N LEU A 62 -9.83 -5.19 -9.05
CA LEU A 62 -8.53 -5.84 -8.81
C LEU A 62 -7.94 -5.44 -7.46
N GLY A 63 -7.98 -4.14 -7.13
CA GLY A 63 -7.54 -3.62 -5.85
C GLY A 63 -8.30 -4.24 -4.67
N ARG A 64 -9.63 -4.41 -4.80
CA ARG A 64 -10.46 -5.12 -3.80
C ARG A 64 -10.07 -6.59 -3.67
N ALA A 65 -9.82 -7.28 -4.78
CA ALA A 65 -9.43 -8.69 -4.78
C ALA A 65 -8.03 -8.94 -4.17
N LEU A 66 -7.09 -8.02 -4.38
CA LEU A 66 -5.71 -8.13 -3.88
C LEU A 66 -5.54 -7.67 -2.43
N ARG A 67 -6.43 -6.80 -1.92
CA ARG A 67 -6.33 -6.24 -0.57
C ARG A 67 -6.16 -7.29 0.54
N PRO A 68 -6.93 -8.39 0.60
CA PRO A 68 -6.75 -9.41 1.64
C PRO A 68 -5.38 -10.09 1.60
N GLN A 69 -4.88 -10.37 0.39
CA GLN A 69 -3.57 -11.00 0.20
C GLN A 69 -2.42 -10.07 0.60
N ALA A 70 -2.53 -8.79 0.22
CA ALA A 70 -1.57 -7.76 0.60
C ALA A 70 -1.54 -7.53 2.11
N GLN A 71 -2.70 -7.56 2.76
CA GLN A 71 -2.84 -7.45 4.21
C GLN A 71 -2.13 -8.61 4.92
N ALA A 72 -2.44 -9.86 4.52
CA ALA A 72 -1.82 -11.05 5.11
C ALA A 72 -0.29 -11.05 4.92
N LEU A 73 0.20 -10.66 3.74
CA LEU A 73 1.64 -10.52 3.47
C LEU A 73 2.30 -9.51 4.41
N PHE A 74 1.67 -8.35 4.60
CA PHE A 74 2.20 -7.30 5.46
C PHE A 74 2.21 -7.72 6.94
N GLU A 75 1.14 -8.34 7.42
CA GLU A 75 1.06 -8.88 8.78
C GLU A 75 2.12 -9.95 9.05
N GLN A 76 2.35 -10.86 8.10
CA GLN A 76 3.39 -11.88 8.22
C GLN A 76 4.79 -11.24 8.28
N ALA A 77 5.04 -10.20 7.50
CA ALA A 77 6.30 -9.46 7.54
C ALA A 77 6.51 -8.75 8.89
N GLN A 78 5.45 -8.15 9.46
CA GLN A 78 5.51 -7.54 10.79
C GLN A 78 5.76 -8.57 11.89
N ALA A 79 5.08 -9.73 11.83
CA ALA A 79 5.30 -10.82 12.78
C ALA A 79 6.72 -11.40 12.69
N PHE A 80 7.34 -11.35 11.51
CA PHE A 80 8.75 -11.71 11.34
C PHE A 80 9.67 -10.67 11.99
N GLU A 81 9.44 -9.38 11.73
CA GLU A 81 10.22 -8.28 12.34
C GLU A 81 10.13 -8.28 13.87
N GLN A 82 8.93 -8.52 14.43
CA GLN A 82 8.73 -8.65 15.87
C GLN A 82 9.53 -9.81 16.48
N ARG A 83 9.58 -10.97 15.80
CA ARG A 83 10.37 -12.11 16.26
C ARG A 83 11.87 -11.83 16.24
N LEU A 84 12.37 -11.07 15.27
CA LEU A 84 13.78 -10.64 15.23
C LEU A 84 14.12 -9.71 16.40
N GLN A 85 13.19 -8.83 16.81
CA GLN A 85 13.38 -7.91 17.92
C GLN A 85 13.25 -8.56 19.31
N GLN A 86 12.71 -9.77 19.38
CA GLN A 86 12.51 -10.54 20.62
C GLN A 86 13.63 -11.55 20.91
N GLN A 87 14.69 -11.59 20.08
CA GLN A 87 15.82 -12.52 20.24
C GLN A 87 17.00 -11.96 21.05
N ASP A 88 16.77 -10.94 21.87
CA ASP A 88 17.70 -10.50 22.91
C ASP A 88 17.46 -11.23 24.24
#